data_AF-A0A2H9NCS4-F1
#
_entry.id   AF-A0A2H9NCS4-F1
#
_cell.length_a   1.000
_cell.length_b   1.000
_cell.length_c   1.000
_cell.angle_alpha   90.00
_cell.angle_beta   90.00
_cell.angle_gamma   90.00
#
_symmetry.space_group_name_H-M   'P 1'
#
loop_
_entity.id
_entity.type
_entity.pdbx_description
1 polymer ?
#
loop_
_entity_poly.entity_id
_entity_poly.type
_entity_poly.pdbx_seq_one_letter_code
_entity_poly.pdbx_strand_id
1 'polypeptide(L)'
;MVLESFLTPVEAKRNSWSLFFMGLIYSSIAILLSLIVFPSQASIFSIFLTAIATTPLFVNLLKDEENLNLRLIDKKEQVFHDQLDLISVFFFLFLGYTVSFSLWFSFLPDWALQSVFSEQVGNILSMQSLVTGNVVFNGLFELIFMNNLRVLFFCL
;
A
#
# COMPACT_ATOMS: atom_id res chain seq x y z
N MET A 1 15.15 -16.56 -3.14
CA MET A 1 14.55 -16.79 -1.80
C MET A 1 13.17 -17.41 -1.97
N VAL A 2 12.72 -18.29 -1.06
CA VAL A 2 11.49 -19.13 -1.20
C VAL A 2 10.20 -18.33 -1.52
N LEU A 3 10.15 -17.03 -1.18
CA LEU A 3 9.08 -16.11 -1.57
C LEU A 3 9.02 -15.78 -3.08
N GLU A 4 10.12 -15.91 -3.82
CA GLU A 4 10.18 -15.74 -5.29
C GLU A 4 9.54 -16.93 -6.04
N SER A 5 9.35 -18.06 -5.37
CA SER A 5 8.78 -19.28 -5.96
C SER A 5 7.27 -19.17 -6.23
N PHE A 6 6.57 -18.24 -5.61
CA PHE A 6 5.11 -18.12 -5.76
C PHE A 6 4.69 -17.21 -6.92
N LEU A 7 5.59 -16.41 -7.49
CA LEU A 7 5.25 -15.40 -8.49
C LEU A 7 6.36 -15.17 -9.50
N THR A 8 6.09 -15.57 -10.73
CA THR A 8 6.78 -15.02 -11.89
C THR A 8 6.12 -13.67 -12.24
N PRO A 9 6.88 -12.59 -12.48
CA PRO A 9 6.30 -11.28 -12.83
C PRO A 9 5.43 -11.32 -14.09
N VAL A 10 5.66 -12.31 -14.95
CA VAL A 10 4.82 -12.65 -16.12
C VAL A 10 3.38 -12.99 -15.72
N GLU A 11 3.18 -13.72 -14.61
CA GLU A 11 1.84 -14.11 -14.12
C GLU A 11 1.09 -12.88 -13.53
N ALA A 12 1.83 -11.98 -12.87
CA ALA A 12 1.31 -10.74 -12.32
C ALA A 12 0.79 -9.78 -13.40
N LYS A 13 1.49 -9.65 -14.53
CA LYS A 13 1.08 -8.81 -15.66
C LYS A 13 -0.12 -9.40 -16.43
N ARG A 14 -0.23 -10.74 -16.49
CA ARG A 14 -1.27 -11.44 -17.27
C ARG A 14 -2.61 -11.58 -16.53
N ASN A 15 -2.62 -11.64 -15.20
CA ASN A 15 -3.83 -11.86 -14.41
C ASN A 15 -3.93 -10.91 -13.21
N SER A 16 -4.36 -9.68 -13.45
CA SER A 16 -4.48 -8.64 -12.42
C SER A 16 -5.39 -9.02 -11.25
N TRP A 17 -6.37 -9.91 -11.45
CA TRP A 17 -7.22 -10.42 -10.37
C TRP A 17 -6.45 -11.27 -9.36
N SER A 18 -5.39 -11.96 -9.77
CA SER A 18 -4.53 -12.71 -8.84
C SER A 18 -3.84 -11.77 -7.84
N LEU A 19 -3.50 -10.55 -8.26
CA LEU A 19 -2.87 -9.55 -7.40
C LEU A 19 -3.84 -8.99 -6.36
N PHE A 20 -5.12 -8.86 -6.73
CA PHE A 20 -6.16 -8.49 -5.77
C PHE A 20 -6.26 -9.49 -4.62
N PHE A 21 -6.39 -10.79 -4.94
CA PHE A 21 -6.47 -11.82 -3.90
C PHE A 21 -5.18 -11.93 -3.10
N MET A 22 -4.04 -11.72 -3.73
CA MET A 22 -2.76 -11.68 -3.03
C MET A 22 -2.70 -10.53 -2.03
N GLY A 23 -3.08 -9.32 -2.44
CA GLY A 23 -3.12 -8.17 -1.55
C GLY A 23 -4.04 -8.44 -0.35
N LEU A 24 -5.19 -9.06 -0.61
CA LEU A 24 -6.14 -9.45 0.43
C LEU A 24 -5.52 -10.44 1.43
N ILE A 25 -4.88 -11.50 0.94
CA ILE A 25 -4.28 -12.55 1.77
C ILE A 25 -3.08 -12.00 2.56
N TYR A 26 -2.17 -11.27 1.91
CA TYR A 26 -0.95 -10.75 2.55
C TYR A 26 -1.27 -9.79 3.69
N SER A 27 -2.18 -8.84 3.46
CA SER A 27 -2.62 -7.92 4.51
C SER A 27 -3.39 -8.64 5.62
N SER A 28 -4.22 -9.63 5.30
CA SER A 28 -4.93 -10.43 6.31
C SER A 28 -3.97 -11.21 7.21
N ILE A 29 -2.96 -11.86 6.62
CA ILE A 29 -1.92 -12.57 7.38
C ILE A 29 -1.12 -11.59 8.22
N ALA A 30 -0.76 -10.41 7.67
CA ALA A 30 -0.03 -9.39 8.40
C ALA A 30 -0.80 -8.85 9.62
N ILE A 31 -2.10 -8.60 9.50
CA ILE A 31 -2.96 -8.17 10.60
C ILE A 31 -3.05 -9.25 11.69
N LEU A 32 -3.25 -10.51 11.29
CA LEU A 32 -3.34 -11.62 12.25
C LEU A 32 -2.00 -11.86 12.97
N LEU A 33 -0.89 -11.83 12.23
CA LEU A 33 0.44 -11.98 12.82
C LEU A 33 0.79 -10.81 13.73
N SER A 34 0.42 -9.58 13.39
CA SER A 34 0.69 -8.42 14.25
C SER A 34 -0.07 -8.51 15.57
N LEU A 35 -1.32 -8.97 15.55
CA LEU A 35 -2.12 -9.21 16.76
C LEU A 35 -1.54 -10.33 17.64
N ILE A 36 -1.09 -11.43 17.04
CA ILE A 36 -0.60 -12.60 17.80
C ILE A 36 0.80 -12.36 18.36
N VAL A 37 1.71 -11.79 17.56
CA VAL A 37 3.12 -11.68 17.92
C VAL A 37 3.46 -10.35 18.59
N PHE A 38 2.81 -9.25 18.17
CA PHE A 38 3.13 -7.89 18.61
C PHE A 38 1.89 -7.09 19.04
N PRO A 39 1.05 -7.58 19.97
CA PRO A 39 -0.25 -6.97 20.31
C PRO A 39 -0.15 -5.51 20.80
N SER A 40 0.97 -5.10 21.42
CA SER A 40 1.17 -3.71 21.87
C SER A 40 1.49 -2.73 20.75
N GLN A 41 1.95 -3.22 19.59
CA GLN A 41 2.42 -2.41 18.46
C GLN A 41 1.77 -2.88 17.14
N ALA A 42 0.63 -3.57 17.24
CA ALA A 42 0.02 -4.28 16.12
C ALA A 42 -0.33 -3.36 14.94
N SER A 43 -0.67 -2.09 15.23
CA SER A 43 -0.86 -1.05 14.23
C SER A 43 0.31 -0.91 13.27
N ILE A 44 1.51 -0.59 13.77
CA ILE A 44 2.69 -0.39 12.93
C ILE A 44 3.14 -1.71 12.30
N PHE A 45 3.11 -2.81 13.06
CA PHE A 45 3.54 -4.13 12.57
C PHE A 45 2.64 -4.67 11.46
N SER A 46 1.34 -4.37 11.46
CA SER A 46 0.43 -4.80 10.38
C SER A 46 0.83 -4.19 9.03
N ILE A 47 1.17 -2.90 9.02
CA ILE A 47 1.62 -2.18 7.83
C ILE A 47 3.02 -2.67 7.41
N PHE A 48 3.92 -2.78 8.37
CA PHE A 48 5.30 -3.22 8.15
C PHE A 48 5.37 -4.63 7.53
N LEU A 49 4.64 -5.60 8.09
CA LEU A 49 4.61 -6.97 7.58
C LEU A 49 3.97 -7.03 6.19
N THR A 50 2.91 -6.24 5.94
CA THR A 50 2.30 -6.13 4.61
C THR A 50 3.32 -5.58 3.59
N ALA A 51 4.06 -4.54 3.94
CA ALA A 51 5.06 -3.94 3.06
C ALA A 51 6.20 -4.91 2.73
N ILE A 52 6.75 -5.60 3.74
CA ILE A 52 7.81 -6.61 3.54
C ILE A 52 7.33 -7.76 2.67
N ALA A 53 6.11 -8.28 2.92
CA ALA A 53 5.55 -9.36 2.12
C ALA A 53 5.42 -9.00 0.63
N THR A 54 5.18 -7.72 0.35
CA THR A 54 4.99 -7.20 -1.00
C THR A 54 6.29 -6.81 -1.70
N THR A 55 7.34 -6.51 -0.94
CA THR A 55 8.61 -5.99 -1.47
C THR A 55 9.23 -6.87 -2.55
N PRO A 56 9.32 -8.21 -2.40
CA PRO A 56 9.87 -9.08 -3.45
C PRO A 56 9.13 -8.97 -4.78
N LEU A 57 7.80 -8.83 -4.73
CA LEU A 57 6.97 -8.65 -5.93
C LEU A 57 7.35 -7.36 -6.65
N PHE A 58 7.45 -6.24 -5.93
CA PHE A 58 7.82 -4.96 -6.54
C PHE A 58 9.24 -4.95 -7.10
N VAL A 59 10.21 -5.50 -6.35
CA VAL A 59 11.61 -5.56 -6.82
C VAL A 59 11.71 -6.37 -8.11
N ASN A 60 11.02 -7.51 -8.19
CA ASN A 60 11.05 -8.34 -9.40
C ASN A 60 10.29 -7.70 -10.57
N LEU A 61 9.14 -7.07 -10.29
CA LEU A 61 8.35 -6.35 -11.29
C LEU A 61 9.18 -5.21 -11.92
N LEU A 62 9.88 -4.43 -11.11
CA LEU A 62 10.71 -3.32 -11.58
C LEU A 62 11.94 -3.80 -12.36
N LYS A 63 12.59 -4.87 -11.90
CA LYS A 63 13.70 -5.48 -12.66
C LYS A 63 13.25 -5.99 -14.03
N ASP A 64 12.08 -6.61 -14.11
CA ASP A 64 11.55 -7.11 -15.37
C ASP A 64 11.16 -5.97 -16.32
N GLU A 65 10.61 -4.87 -15.79
CA GLU A 65 10.32 -3.66 -16.55
C GLU A 65 11.61 -3.03 -17.10
N GLU A 66 12.66 -2.92 -16.29
CA GLU A 66 13.94 -2.36 -16.71
C GLU A 66 14.58 -3.20 -17.83
N ASN A 67 14.54 -4.53 -17.70
CA ASN A 67 15.03 -5.45 -18.72
C ASN A 67 14.24 -5.37 -20.04
N LEU A 68 12.92 -5.14 -19.97
CA LEU A 68 12.09 -4.92 -21.16
C LEU A 68 12.43 -3.59 -21.82
N ASN A 69 12.57 -2.52 -21.04
CA ASN A 69 12.94 -1.20 -21.54
C ASN A 69 14.29 -1.20 -22.27
N LEU A 70 15.31 -1.86 -21.70
CA LEU A 70 16.62 -1.99 -22.36
C LEU A 70 16.50 -2.67 -23.74
N ARG A 71 15.68 -3.72 -23.85
CA ARG A 71 15.44 -4.43 -25.12
C ARG A 71 14.67 -3.59 -26.14
N LEU A 72 13.72 -2.76 -25.70
CA LEU A 72 12.93 -1.88 -26.57
C LEU A 72 13.76 -0.70 -27.10
N ILE A 73 14.65 -0.15 -26.27
CA ILE A 73 15.62 0.89 -26.68
C ILE A 73 16.52 0.36 -27.79
N ASP A 74 17.07 -0.84 -27.65
CA ASP A 74 17.89 -1.49 -28.68
C ASP A 74 17.14 -1.68 -30.01
N LYS A 75 15.82 -1.87 -29.96
CA LYS A 75 14.95 -2.06 -31.12
C LYS A 75 14.32 -0.78 -31.68
N LYS A 76 14.52 0.38 -31.03
CA LYS A 76 13.85 1.66 -31.35
C LYS A 76 12.31 1.58 -31.37
N GLU A 77 11.71 0.73 -30.55
CA GLU A 77 10.26 0.63 -30.41
C GLU A 77 9.73 1.63 -29.36
N GLN A 78 8.45 2.02 -29.47
CA GLN A 78 7.83 2.98 -28.54
C GLN A 78 7.58 2.35 -27.16
N VAL A 79 8.05 3.03 -26.11
CA VAL A 79 8.04 2.58 -24.70
C VAL A 79 6.70 2.85 -23.97
N PHE A 80 5.83 3.71 -24.50
CA PHE A 80 4.70 4.26 -23.75
C PHE A 80 3.58 3.27 -23.38
N HIS A 81 3.38 2.18 -24.14
CA HIS A 81 2.25 1.28 -23.89
C HIS A 81 2.46 0.40 -22.63
N ASP A 82 3.71 0.11 -22.27
CA ASP A 82 4.05 -0.83 -21.19
C ASP A 82 3.88 -0.25 -19.77
N GLN A 83 3.86 1.08 -19.62
CA GLN A 83 3.69 1.74 -18.32
C GLN A 83 2.28 1.57 -17.74
N LEU A 84 1.25 1.44 -18.59
CA LEU A 84 -0.14 1.27 -18.14
C LEU A 84 -0.38 -0.07 -17.46
N ASP A 85 0.36 -1.11 -17.86
CA ASP A 85 0.26 -2.43 -17.26
C ASP A 85 0.82 -2.45 -15.83
N LEU A 86 1.89 -1.70 -15.57
CA LEU A 86 2.47 -1.56 -14.22
C LEU A 86 1.49 -0.87 -13.25
N ILE A 87 0.80 0.15 -13.75
CA ILE A 87 -0.22 0.89 -12.98
C ILE A 87 -1.39 -0.04 -12.64
N SER A 88 -1.81 -0.88 -13.59
CA SER A 88 -2.85 -1.90 -13.34
C SER A 88 -2.43 -2.88 -12.24
N VAL A 89 -1.19 -3.38 -12.27
CA VAL A 89 -0.64 -4.26 -11.22
C VAL A 89 -0.72 -3.59 -9.84
N PHE A 90 -0.27 -2.35 -9.73
CA PHE A 90 -0.32 -1.60 -8.48
C PHE A 90 -1.76 -1.38 -8.00
N PHE A 91 -2.66 -1.02 -8.92
CA PHE A 91 -4.06 -0.74 -8.61
C PHE A 91 -4.79 -1.97 -8.05
N PHE A 92 -4.69 -3.12 -8.71
CA PHE A 92 -5.38 -4.33 -8.25
C PHE A 92 -4.86 -4.82 -6.89
N LEU A 93 -3.55 -4.75 -6.67
CA LEU A 93 -2.93 -5.09 -5.40
C LEU A 93 -3.41 -4.17 -4.27
N PHE A 94 -3.42 -2.85 -4.52
CA PHE A 94 -3.92 -1.85 -3.59
C PHE A 94 -5.41 -2.02 -3.27
N LEU A 95 -6.22 -2.39 -4.27
CA LEU A 95 -7.63 -2.69 -4.09
C LEU A 95 -7.81 -3.91 -3.16
N GLY A 96 -6.95 -4.92 -3.29
CA GLY A 96 -6.88 -6.07 -2.38
C GLY A 96 -6.61 -5.68 -0.93
N TYR A 97 -5.63 -4.78 -0.71
CA TYR A 97 -5.37 -4.22 0.62
C TYR A 97 -6.56 -3.47 1.17
N THR A 98 -7.18 -2.59 0.37
CA THR A 98 -8.31 -1.77 0.80
C THR A 98 -9.48 -2.65 1.25
N VAL A 99 -9.82 -3.68 0.47
CA VAL A 99 -10.90 -4.62 0.83
C VAL A 99 -10.55 -5.37 2.11
N SER A 100 -9.34 -5.89 2.24
CA SER A 100 -8.90 -6.61 3.44
C SER A 100 -8.96 -5.77 4.70
N PHE A 101 -8.34 -4.58 4.69
CA PHE A 101 -8.38 -3.67 5.85
C PHE A 101 -9.80 -3.22 6.17
N SER A 102 -10.65 -2.99 5.16
CA SER A 102 -12.07 -2.67 5.38
C SER A 102 -12.86 -3.82 6.00
N LEU A 103 -12.60 -5.07 5.57
CA LEU A 103 -13.21 -6.26 6.14
C LEU A 103 -12.78 -6.44 7.61
N TRP A 104 -11.47 -6.41 7.88
CA TRP A 104 -10.98 -6.56 9.26
C TRP A 104 -11.45 -5.43 10.17
N PHE A 105 -11.54 -4.19 9.69
CA PHE A 105 -12.11 -3.10 10.46
C PHE A 105 -13.59 -3.34 10.82
N SER A 106 -14.35 -3.99 9.94
CA SER A 106 -15.79 -4.26 10.17
C SER A 106 -16.04 -5.50 11.04
N PHE A 107 -15.17 -6.52 10.97
CA PHE A 107 -15.38 -7.83 11.60
C PHE A 107 -14.55 -8.08 12.86
N LEU A 108 -13.49 -7.31 13.13
CA LEU A 108 -12.70 -7.48 14.36
C LEU A 108 -13.49 -7.07 15.61
N PRO A 109 -13.28 -7.75 16.74
CA PRO A 109 -13.79 -7.31 18.03
C PRO A 109 -13.07 -6.03 18.50
N ASP A 110 -13.73 -5.24 19.35
CA ASP A 110 -13.25 -3.91 19.79
C ASP A 110 -11.81 -3.92 20.33
N TRP A 111 -11.43 -4.94 21.09
CA TRP A 111 -10.08 -5.04 21.67
C TRP A 111 -8.99 -5.23 20.60
N ALA A 112 -9.29 -5.98 19.53
CA ALA A 112 -8.35 -6.20 18.43
C ALA A 112 -8.32 -5.00 17.48
N LEU A 113 -9.50 -4.39 17.25
CA LEU A 113 -9.64 -3.17 16.48
C LEU A 113 -8.79 -2.03 17.06
N GLN A 114 -8.87 -1.80 18.38
CA GLN A 114 -8.09 -0.77 19.06
C GLN A 114 -6.58 -1.04 19.03
N SER A 115 -6.15 -2.29 18.91
CA SER A 115 -4.73 -2.65 18.81
C SER A 115 -4.17 -2.44 17.39
N VAL A 116 -4.91 -2.83 16.35
CA VAL A 116 -4.47 -2.78 14.95
C VAL A 116 -4.72 -1.42 14.31
N PHE A 117 -5.79 -0.73 14.69
CA PHE A 117 -6.21 0.52 14.03
C PHE A 117 -6.04 1.77 14.89
N SER A 118 -5.33 1.69 16.02
CA SER A 118 -5.15 2.82 16.96
C SER A 118 -4.63 4.09 16.29
N GLU A 119 -3.57 3.96 15.49
CA GLU A 119 -2.91 5.10 14.83
C GLU A 119 -3.81 5.69 13.75
N GLN A 120 -4.50 4.85 12.98
CA GLN A 120 -5.40 5.26 11.90
C GLN A 120 -6.61 5.99 12.48
N VAL A 121 -7.25 5.44 13.52
CA VAL A 121 -8.38 6.07 14.20
C VAL A 121 -7.94 7.34 14.91
N GLY A 122 -6.80 7.32 15.59
CA GLY A 122 -6.24 8.50 16.26
C GLY A 122 -5.97 9.65 15.29
N ASN A 123 -5.46 9.35 14.09
CA ASN A 123 -5.26 10.34 13.04
C ASN A 123 -6.59 10.86 12.47
N ILE A 124 -7.60 10.02 12.30
CA ILE A 124 -8.93 10.49 11.87
C ILE A 124 -9.56 11.41 12.93
N LEU A 125 -9.47 11.05 14.20
CA LEU A 125 -10.00 11.86 15.31
C LEU A 125 -9.23 13.18 15.46
N SER A 126 -7.91 13.18 15.28
CA SER A 126 -7.13 14.42 15.28
C SER A 126 -7.53 15.34 14.12
N MET A 127 -7.86 14.78 12.95
CA MET A 127 -8.39 15.53 11.80
C MET A 127 -9.82 16.03 12.01
N GLN A 128 -10.69 15.30 12.71
CA GLN A 128 -12.06 15.75 13.01
C GLN A 128 -12.10 17.01 13.88
N SER A 129 -11.08 17.25 14.72
CA SER A 129 -10.94 18.52 15.44
C SER A 129 -10.68 19.73 14.53
N LEU A 130 -10.21 19.48 13.30
CA LEU A 130 -9.94 20.50 12.27
C LEU A 130 -11.11 20.68 11.29
N VAL A 131 -11.95 19.66 11.10
CA VAL A 131 -13.11 19.70 10.19
C VAL A 131 -14.39 19.99 10.97
N THR A 132 -14.44 21.15 11.61
CA THR A 132 -15.72 21.84 11.81
C THR A 132 -16.00 22.62 10.54
N GLY A 133 -17.26 22.67 10.09
CA GLY A 133 -17.69 23.40 8.88
C GLY A 133 -17.57 24.92 9.02
N ASN A 134 -16.38 25.41 9.34
CA ASN A 134 -16.01 26.80 9.42
C ASN A 134 -14.87 27.04 8.42
N VAL A 135 -15.24 27.19 7.15
CA VAL A 135 -14.37 27.45 5.99
C VAL A 135 -13.63 28.81 6.09
N VAL A 136 -13.73 29.51 7.23
CA VAL A 136 -13.07 30.79 7.49
C VAL A 136 -12.12 30.70 8.70
N PHE A 137 -11.39 29.58 8.85
CA PHE A 137 -10.24 29.53 9.76
C PHE A 137 -8.93 29.72 8.99
N ASN A 138 -8.31 30.88 9.21
CA ASN A 138 -6.95 31.20 8.79
C ASN A 138 -5.96 30.14 9.32
N GLY A 139 -5.15 29.56 8.42
CA GLY A 139 -3.99 28.71 8.76
C GLY A 139 -4.12 27.22 8.42
N LEU A 140 -5.33 26.70 8.17
CA LEU A 140 -5.53 25.29 7.77
C LEU A 140 -4.92 24.96 6.40
N PHE A 141 -5.10 25.87 5.44
CA PHE A 141 -4.45 25.76 4.12
C PHE A 141 -2.93 25.80 4.25
N GLU A 142 -2.39 26.71 5.04
CA GLU A 142 -0.94 26.84 5.24
C GLU A 142 -0.35 25.59 5.92
N LEU A 143 -1.06 25.01 6.89
CA LEU A 143 -0.68 23.76 7.54
C LEU A 143 -0.64 22.59 6.54
N ILE A 144 -1.70 22.41 5.74
CA ILE A 144 -1.78 21.36 4.71
C ILE A 144 -0.68 21.58 3.66
N PHE A 145 -0.52 22.81 3.17
CA PHE A 145 0.47 23.17 2.17
C PHE A 145 1.90 22.93 2.67
N MET A 146 2.24 23.41 3.86
CA MET A 146 3.58 23.25 4.44
C MET A 146 3.90 21.80 4.79
N ASN A 147 2.92 20.99 5.22
CA ASN A 147 3.15 19.56 5.42
C ASN A 147 3.49 18.83 4.11
N ASN A 148 2.74 19.09 3.04
CA ASN A 148 3.06 18.50 1.73
C ASN A 148 4.42 18.96 1.20
N LEU A 149 4.78 20.22 1.44
CA LEU A 149 6.08 20.80 1.03
C LEU A 149 7.24 20.20 1.83
N ARG A 150 7.05 19.94 3.14
CA ARG A 150 8.02 19.22 3.97
C ARG A 150 8.22 17.78 3.51
N VAL A 151 7.14 17.09 3.17
CA VAL A 151 7.21 15.72 2.61
C VAL A 151 7.94 15.75 1.27
N LEU A 152 7.65 16.72 0.40
CA LEU A 152 8.36 16.90 -0.87
C LEU A 152 9.87 17.09 -0.67
N PHE A 153 10.28 17.96 0.25
CA PHE A 153 11.71 18.17 0.57
C PHE A 153 12.37 16.96 1.23
N PHE A 154 11.62 16.09 1.90
CA PHE A 154 12.17 14.85 2.45
C PHE A 154 12.36 13.78 1.36
N CYS A 155 11.60 13.84 0.28
CA CYS A 155 11.67 12.92 -0.85
C CYS A 155 12.66 13.33 -1.96
N LEU A 156 13.22 14.56 -1.89
CA LEU A 156 14.26 15.10 -2.77
C LEU A 156 15.63 14.96 -2.12
#